data_AF-A0A1G0MPZ7-F1
#
_entry.id   AF-A0A1G0MPZ7-F1
#
_cell.length_a   1.000
_cell.length_b   1.000
_cell.length_c   1.000
_cell.angle_alpha   90.00
_cell.angle_beta   90.00
_cell.angle_gamma   90.00
#
_symmetry.space_group_name_H-M   'P 1'
#
loop_
_entity.id
_entity.type
_entity.pdbx_description
1 polymer ?
#
loop_
_entity_poly.entity_id
_entity_poly.type
_entity_poly.pdbx_seq_one_letter_code
_entity_poly.pdbx_strand_id
1 'polypeptide(L)'
;MNDKTENTSSEKFVTAEEEYKTSFGLGTAPEVKKTESALQHALDIRKFEIGLYWQRATYFWTLIAATFAGYFAVLAAEHMKDKEFNAYVLACIGLIFSLAWFLTNRGSKYWQENWENHVDMLGACRP
;
A
#
# COMPACT_ATOMS: atom_id res chain seq x y z
N MET A 1 -14.09 -57.19 31.97
CA MET A 1 -13.98 -56.23 33.08
C MET A 1 -12.95 -55.20 32.64
N ASN A 2 -13.39 -53.95 32.51
CA ASN A 2 -12.66 -52.82 31.89
C ASN A 2 -11.43 -52.37 32.69
N ASP A 3 -10.45 -51.79 32.00
CA ASP A 3 -9.91 -50.46 32.33
C ASP A 3 -9.23 -49.86 31.07
N LYS A 4 -9.91 -48.96 30.35
CA LYS A 4 -9.77 -47.49 30.40
C LYS A 4 -8.41 -46.97 29.92
N THR A 5 -8.35 -46.61 28.64
CA THR A 5 -8.22 -45.20 28.19
C THR A 5 -6.87 -44.55 28.47
N GLU A 6 -5.88 -44.84 27.63
CA GLU A 6 -4.86 -43.84 27.30
C GLU A 6 -5.32 -43.09 26.05
N ASN A 7 -6.29 -42.19 26.27
CA ASN A 7 -6.51 -41.06 25.38
C ASN A 7 -5.39 -40.05 25.66
N THR A 8 -4.20 -40.31 25.15
CA THR A 8 -3.18 -39.26 25.03
C THR A 8 -3.48 -38.55 23.72
N SER A 9 -4.50 -37.70 23.78
CA SER A 9 -4.74 -36.64 22.81
C SER A 9 -3.44 -35.87 22.68
N SER A 10 -2.68 -36.16 21.62
CA SER A 10 -1.64 -35.25 21.17
C SER A 10 -2.34 -33.91 20.98
N GLU A 11 -1.98 -32.93 21.79
CA GLU A 11 -2.26 -31.53 21.48
C GLU A 11 -1.68 -31.32 20.08
N LYS A 12 -2.55 -31.37 19.06
CA LYS A 12 -2.19 -30.98 17.72
C LYS A 12 -1.78 -29.53 17.87
N PHE A 13 -0.48 -29.25 17.79
CA PHE A 13 0.03 -27.90 17.67
C PHE A 13 -0.47 -27.38 16.32
N VAL A 14 -1.67 -26.80 16.35
CA VAL A 14 -2.23 -26.09 15.21
C VAL A 14 -1.34 -24.86 15.05
N THR A 15 -0.56 -24.85 13.99
CA THR A 15 0.25 -23.67 13.68
C THR A 15 -0.71 -22.51 13.40
N ALA A 16 -0.28 -21.27 13.69
CA ALA A 16 -1.09 -20.09 13.39
C ALA A 16 -1.57 -20.06 11.92
N GLU A 17 -0.77 -20.66 11.02
CA GLU A 17 -1.11 -20.87 9.62
C GLU A 17 -2.31 -21.81 9.41
N GLU A 18 -2.39 -22.92 10.14
CA GLU A 18 -3.50 -23.90 10.05
C GLU A 18 -4.81 -23.38 10.66
N GLU A 19 -4.73 -22.66 11.79
CA GLU A 19 -5.90 -22.00 12.42
C GLU A 19 -6.49 -20.93 11.49
N TYR A 20 -5.61 -20.16 10.86
CA TYR A 20 -5.98 -19.16 9.86
C TYR A 20 -6.58 -19.79 8.60
N LYS A 21 -5.93 -20.81 8.01
CA LYS A 21 -6.47 -21.55 6.85
C LYS A 21 -7.86 -22.11 7.13
N THR A 22 -8.10 -22.60 8.35
CA THR A 22 -9.41 -23.10 8.78
C THR A 22 -10.44 -21.96 8.90
N SER A 23 -10.05 -20.85 9.53
CA SER A 23 -10.90 -19.66 9.70
C SER A 23 -11.37 -19.06 8.38
N PHE A 24 -10.55 -19.17 7.33
CA PHE A 24 -10.83 -18.66 5.99
C PHE A 24 -11.28 -19.75 4.98
N GLY A 25 -11.47 -21.00 5.40
CA GLY A 25 -12.00 -22.08 4.56
C GLY A 25 -11.06 -22.59 3.45
N LEU A 26 -9.74 -22.44 3.63
CA LEU A 26 -8.69 -22.72 2.62
C LEU A 26 -8.17 -24.17 2.61
N GLY A 27 -8.88 -25.12 3.22
CA GLY A 27 -8.42 -26.51 3.40
C GLY A 27 -8.56 -27.43 2.16
N THR A 28 -9.06 -26.94 1.02
CA THR A 28 -9.35 -27.76 -0.17
C THR A 28 -8.50 -27.36 -1.37
N ALA A 29 -8.14 -28.34 -2.21
CA ALA A 29 -7.35 -28.11 -3.42
C ALA A 29 -7.94 -26.98 -4.30
N PRO A 30 -7.11 -26.08 -4.84
CA PRO A 30 -7.58 -24.87 -5.52
C PRO A 30 -8.35 -25.22 -6.81
N GLU A 31 -9.56 -24.69 -6.93
CA GLU A 31 -10.41 -24.85 -8.10
C GLU A 31 -9.90 -23.95 -9.25
N VAL A 32 -9.57 -24.54 -10.41
CA VAL A 32 -8.95 -23.84 -11.56
C VAL A 32 -9.68 -22.53 -11.94
N LYS A 33 -11.02 -22.54 -11.92
CA LYS A 33 -11.85 -21.36 -12.23
C LYS A 33 -11.70 -20.24 -11.20
N LYS A 34 -11.56 -20.57 -9.92
CA LYS A 34 -11.35 -19.58 -8.85
C LYS A 34 -9.97 -18.93 -8.95
N THR A 35 -8.95 -19.72 -9.32
CA THR A 35 -7.59 -19.22 -9.53
C THR A 35 -7.51 -18.26 -10.72
N GLU A 36 -8.17 -18.58 -11.84
CA GLU A 36 -8.23 -17.70 -13.02
C GLU A 36 -8.94 -16.38 -12.70
N SER A 37 -10.06 -16.43 -11.97
CA SER A 37 -10.76 -15.24 -11.50
C SER A 37 -9.91 -14.39 -10.55
N ALA A 38 -9.22 -15.01 -9.59
CA ALA A 38 -8.31 -14.30 -8.69
C ALA A 38 -7.17 -13.61 -9.45
N LEU A 39 -6.61 -14.24 -10.48
CA LEU A 39 -5.58 -13.66 -11.34
C LEU A 39 -6.12 -12.45 -12.12
N GLN A 40 -7.31 -12.56 -12.72
CA GLN A 40 -7.95 -11.42 -13.39
C GLN A 40 -8.19 -10.26 -12.42
N HIS A 41 -8.70 -10.54 -11.22
CA HIS A 41 -8.89 -9.52 -10.20
C HIS A 41 -7.58 -8.84 -9.80
N ALA A 42 -6.49 -9.59 -9.61
CA ALA A 42 -5.18 -9.02 -9.31
C ALA A 42 -4.68 -8.10 -10.43
N LEU A 43 -4.86 -8.49 -11.71
CA LEU A 43 -4.50 -7.66 -12.85
C LEU A 43 -5.31 -6.37 -12.95
N ASP A 44 -6.61 -6.43 -12.64
CA ASP A 44 -7.48 -5.26 -12.68
C ASP A 44 -7.23 -4.30 -11.51
N ILE A 45 -6.97 -4.83 -10.30
CA ILE A 45 -6.53 -4.03 -9.14
C ILE A 45 -5.24 -3.27 -9.50
N ARG A 46 -4.25 -3.96 -10.09
CA ARG A 46 -3.00 -3.31 -10.50
C ARG A 46 -3.22 -2.16 -11.49
N LYS A 47 -4.09 -2.34 -12.50
CA LYS A 47 -4.42 -1.27 -13.46
C LYS A 47 -5.11 -0.08 -12.77
N PHE A 48 -6.04 -0.36 -11.87
CA PHE A 48 -6.74 0.66 -11.10
C PHE A 48 -5.77 1.45 -10.21
N GLU A 49 -4.85 0.77 -9.54
CA GLU A 49 -3.80 1.40 -8.72
C GLU A 49 -2.87 2.30 -9.51
N ILE A 50 -2.49 1.89 -10.74
CA ILE A 50 -1.72 2.75 -11.65
C ILE A 50 -2.52 4.03 -11.97
N GLY A 51 -3.82 3.91 -12.25
CA GLY A 51 -4.69 5.06 -12.48
C GLY A 51 -4.75 6.01 -11.28
N LEU A 52 -4.97 5.46 -10.09
CA LEU A 52 -4.97 6.22 -8.84
C LEU A 52 -3.60 6.85 -8.52
N TYR A 53 -2.51 6.17 -8.85
CA TYR A 53 -1.16 6.71 -8.70
C TYR A 53 -0.99 7.96 -9.55
N TRP A 54 -1.36 7.90 -10.83
CA TRP A 54 -1.30 9.06 -11.72
C TRP A 54 -2.18 10.21 -11.24
N GLN A 55 -3.39 9.91 -10.75
CA GLN A 55 -4.27 10.94 -10.20
C GLN A 55 -3.63 11.67 -9.00
N ARG A 56 -3.07 10.92 -8.04
CA ARG A 56 -2.35 11.53 -6.90
C ARG A 56 -1.11 12.27 -7.36
N ALA A 57 -0.32 11.68 -8.26
CA ALA A 57 0.88 12.30 -8.81
C ALA A 57 0.58 13.66 -9.43
N THR A 58 -0.50 13.78 -10.20
CA THR A 58 -0.90 15.06 -10.81
C THR A 58 -1.12 16.13 -9.75
N TYR A 59 -1.85 15.86 -8.65
CA TYR A 59 -2.09 16.87 -7.61
C TYR A 59 -0.79 17.38 -6.99
N PHE A 60 0.11 16.47 -6.59
CA PHE A 60 1.39 16.85 -5.99
C PHE A 60 2.30 17.59 -6.99
N TRP A 61 2.40 17.11 -8.23
CA TRP A 61 3.16 17.78 -9.28
C TRP A 61 2.64 19.18 -9.58
N THR A 62 1.31 19.36 -9.67
CA THR A 62 0.72 20.68 -9.88
C THR A 62 1.06 21.65 -8.76
N LEU A 63 0.96 21.22 -7.49
CA LEU A 63 1.28 22.08 -6.35
C LEU A 63 2.77 22.39 -6.25
N ILE A 64 3.64 21.40 -6.50
CA ILE A 64 5.10 21.59 -6.50
C ILE A 64 5.51 22.52 -7.64
N ALA A 65 5.00 22.31 -8.86
CA ALA A 65 5.29 23.15 -10.01
C ALA A 65 4.79 24.59 -9.81
N ALA A 66 3.58 24.77 -9.28
CA ALA A 66 3.03 26.09 -8.96
C ALA A 66 3.88 26.81 -7.89
N THR A 67 4.29 26.09 -6.85
CA THR A 67 5.14 26.66 -5.79
C THR A 67 6.53 27.03 -6.32
N PHE A 68 7.11 26.19 -7.20
CA PHE A 68 8.39 26.45 -7.84
C PHE A 68 8.32 27.65 -8.78
N ALA A 69 7.29 27.73 -9.62
CA ALA A 69 7.05 28.89 -10.48
C ALA A 69 6.84 30.17 -9.64
N GLY A 70 6.06 30.08 -8.56
CA GLY A 70 5.86 31.18 -7.62
C GLY A 70 7.16 31.66 -6.99
N TYR A 71 8.04 30.74 -6.59
CA TYR A 71 9.35 31.07 -6.02
C TYR A 71 10.19 31.92 -6.98
N PHE A 72 10.33 31.49 -8.25
CA PHE A 72 11.09 32.26 -9.24
C PHE A 72 10.39 33.57 -9.62
N ALA A 73 9.06 33.58 -9.70
CA ALA A 73 8.30 34.80 -9.98
C ALA A 73 8.51 35.87 -8.90
N VAL A 74 8.54 35.47 -7.63
CA VAL A 74 8.84 36.37 -6.50
C VAL A 74 10.26 36.91 -6.57
N LEU A 75 11.25 36.05 -6.89
CA LEU A 75 12.64 36.48 -7.01
C LEU A 75 12.89 37.41 -8.20
N ALA A 76 12.16 37.20 -9.30
CA ALA A 76 12.24 38.02 -10.51
C ALA A 76 11.50 39.37 -10.40
N ALA A 77 10.67 39.56 -9.36
CA ALA A 77 9.92 40.79 -9.19
C ALA A 77 10.82 41.94 -8.68
N GLU A 78 10.90 43.03 -9.44
CA GLU A 78 11.77 44.18 -9.14
C GLU A 78 11.25 45.08 -8.01
N HIS A 79 9.92 45.20 -7.86
CA HIS A 79 9.29 46.14 -6.92
C HIS A 79 8.53 45.45 -5.76
N MET A 80 8.95 44.24 -5.39
CA MET A 80 8.33 43.50 -4.30
C MET A 80 9.07 43.73 -2.98
N LYS A 81 8.36 44.26 -1.97
CA LYS A 81 8.86 44.33 -0.60
C LYS A 81 8.97 42.91 -0.02
N ASP A 82 10.01 42.68 0.77
CA ASP A 82 10.25 41.42 1.49
C ASP A 82 10.32 40.18 0.58
N LYS A 83 10.79 40.34 -0.67
CA LYS A 83 10.87 39.25 -1.65
C LYS A 83 11.62 38.02 -1.15
N GLU A 84 12.70 38.21 -0.39
CA GLU A 84 13.52 37.12 0.17
C GLU A 84 12.74 36.32 1.22
N PHE A 85 11.97 37.00 2.07
CA PHE A 85 11.11 36.34 3.05
C PHE A 85 9.97 35.58 2.37
N ASN A 86 9.33 36.18 1.36
CA ASN A 86 8.27 35.52 0.59
C ASN A 86 8.80 34.30 -0.19
N ALA A 87 9.99 34.42 -0.79
CA ALA A 87 10.67 33.32 -1.45
C ALA A 87 11.02 32.20 -0.45
N TYR A 88 11.51 32.55 0.74
CA TYR A 88 11.77 31.57 1.81
C TYR A 88 10.50 30.82 2.24
N VAL A 89 9.38 31.53 2.44
CA VAL A 89 8.09 30.91 2.77
C VAL A 89 7.64 29.95 1.66
N LEU A 90 7.75 30.36 0.38
CA LEU A 90 7.45 29.50 -0.76
C LEU A 90 8.38 28.27 -0.82
N ALA A 91 9.67 28.43 -0.50
CA ALA A 91 10.60 27.30 -0.43
C ALA A 91 10.20 26.30 0.68
N CYS A 92 9.78 26.77 1.86
CA CYS A 92 9.27 25.92 2.93
C CYS A 92 7.99 25.17 2.51
N ILE A 93 7.06 25.86 1.83
CA ILE A 93 5.83 25.24 1.32
C ILE A 93 6.18 24.16 0.28
N GLY A 94 7.07 24.45 -0.65
CA GLY A 94 7.54 23.51 -1.67
C GLY A 94 8.22 22.28 -1.06
N LEU A 95 9.01 22.48 0.00
CA LEU A 95 9.61 21.40 0.79
C LEU A 95 8.53 20.52 1.44
N ILE A 96 7.51 21.12 2.08
CA ILE A 96 6.41 20.38 2.71
C ILE A 96 5.67 19.52 1.69
N PHE A 97 5.33 20.07 0.52
CA PHE A 97 4.66 19.29 -0.53
C PHE A 97 5.55 18.17 -1.07
N SER A 98 6.85 18.40 -1.21
CA SER A 98 7.79 17.38 -1.65
C SER A 98 7.95 16.24 -0.62
N LEU A 99 8.01 16.59 0.67
CA LEU A 99 8.03 15.61 1.76
C LEU A 99 6.72 14.82 1.84
N ALA A 100 5.58 15.49 1.72
CA ALA A 100 4.27 14.85 1.70
C ALA A 100 4.12 13.88 0.52
N TRP A 101 4.61 14.25 -0.66
CA TRP A 101 4.68 13.38 -1.83
C TRP A 101 5.51 12.13 -1.56
N PHE A 102 6.72 12.29 -1.02
CA PHE A 102 7.59 11.19 -0.66
C PHE A 102 6.94 10.23 0.36
N LEU A 103 6.37 10.77 1.44
CA LEU A 103 5.71 9.98 2.48
C LEU A 103 4.48 9.24 1.95
N THR A 104 3.69 9.88 1.09
CA THR A 104 2.52 9.25 0.47
C THR A 104 2.91 8.06 -0.40
N ASN A 105 3.98 8.19 -1.18
CA ASN A 105 4.49 7.09 -2.00
C ASN A 105 5.02 5.93 -1.14
N ARG A 106 5.74 6.25 -0.06
CA ARG A 106 6.25 5.24 0.87
C ARG A 106 5.12 4.54 1.64
N GLY A 107 4.11 5.28 2.07
CA GLY A 107 2.93 4.73 2.74
C GLY A 107 2.10 3.85 1.82
N SER A 108 1.94 4.24 0.55
CA SER A 108 1.24 3.43 -0.46
C SER A 108 1.92 2.08 -0.65
N LYS A 109 3.26 2.07 -0.75
CA LYS A 109 4.03 0.83 -0.88
C LYS A 109 3.91 -0.08 0.36
N TYR A 110 4.03 0.49 1.56
CA TYR A 110 3.89 -0.28 2.81
C TYR A 110 2.51 -0.94 2.92
N TRP A 111 1.45 -0.21 2.55
CA TRP A 111 0.10 -0.75 2.56
C TRP A 111 -0.08 -1.88 1.53
N GLN A 112 0.47 -1.73 0.33
CA GLN A 112 0.46 -2.77 -0.70
C GLN A 112 1.16 -4.04 -0.22
N GLU A 113 2.38 -3.94 0.32
CA GLU A 113 3.14 -5.09 0.83
C GLU A 113 2.37 -5.81 1.96
N ASN A 114 1.71 -5.06 2.86
CA ASN A 114 0.89 -5.64 3.90
C ASN A 114 -0.32 -6.42 3.32
N TRP A 115 -0.96 -5.87 2.29
CA TRP A 115 -2.10 -6.53 1.63
C TRP A 115 -1.67 -7.74 0.80
N GLU A 116 -0.57 -7.63 0.05
CA GLU A 116 0.05 -8.72 -0.70
C GLU A 116 0.42 -9.88 0.21
N ASN A 117 1.04 -9.62 1.37
CA ASN A 117 1.31 -10.67 2.36
C ASN A 117 0.03 -11.39 2.80
N HIS A 118 -1.07 -10.66 3.05
CA HIS A 118 -2.35 -11.28 3.42
C HIS A 118 -2.93 -12.13 2.29
N VAL A 119 -2.82 -11.69 1.03
CA VAL A 119 -3.35 -12.39 -0.15
C VAL A 119 -2.48 -13.60 -0.54
N ASP A 120 -1.15 -13.49 -0.47
CA ASP A 120 -0.22 -14.58 -0.75
C ASP A 120 -0.42 -15.73 0.23
N MET A 121 -0.74 -15.44 1.50
CA MET A 121 -1.14 -16.46 2.48
C MET A 121 -2.45 -17.19 2.10
N LEU A 122 -3.32 -16.60 1.28
CA LEU A 122 -4.50 -17.27 0.71
C LEU A 122 -4.13 -18.14 -0.50
N GLY A 123 -3.10 -17.75 -1.27
CA GLY A 123 -2.63 -18.44 -2.48
C GLY A 123 -1.61 -19.55 -2.24
N ALA A 124 -0.97 -19.58 -1.06
CA ALA A 124 0.04 -20.59 -0.66
C ALA A 124 -0.54 -22.01 -0.48
N CYS A 125 -1.85 -22.22 -0.65
CA CYS A 125 -2.41 -23.54 -0.89
C CYS A 125 -2.17 -23.98 -2.34
N ARG A 126 -0.90 -24.14 -2.73
CA ARG A 126 -0.48 -24.87 -3.93
C ARG A 126 0.55 -25.93 -3.48
N PRO A 127 0.38 -27.21 -3.84
CA PRO A 127 1.42 -28.22 -3.64
C PRO A 127 2.68 -27.94 -4.48
#